data_AF-A0A7K2FP78-F1
#
_entry.id   AF-A0A7K2FP78-F1
#
_cell.length_a   1.000
_cell.length_b   1.000
_cell.length_c   1.000
_cell.angle_alpha   90.00
_cell.angle_beta   90.00
_cell.angle_gamma   90.00
#
_symmetry.space_group_name_H-M   'P 1'
#
loop_
_entity.id
_entity.type
_entity.pdbx_description
1 polymer ?
#
loop_
_entity_poly.entity_id
_entity_poly.type
_entity_poly.pdbx_seq_one_letter_code
_entity_poly.pdbx_strand_id
1 'polypeptide(L)' 'PRRGAADGVDLLAALVADPKSRAVEVLERAGIPAGELRGRLSGRTADGSPPC' A
#
# COMPACT_ATOMS: atom_id res chain seq x y z
N PRO A 1 6.75 24.08 0.00
CA PRO A 1 6.97 22.86 -0.82
C PRO A 1 7.48 21.68 0.02
N ARG A 2 6.58 20.83 0.53
CA ARG A 2 6.99 19.58 1.22
C ARG A 2 7.43 18.59 0.14
N ARG A 3 8.73 18.29 0.07
CA ARG A 3 9.28 17.27 -0.83
C ARG A 3 8.55 15.94 -0.55
N GLY A 4 7.99 15.35 -1.60
CA GLY A 4 7.08 14.20 -1.63
C GLY A 4 7.12 13.28 -0.41
N ALA A 5 6.22 13.52 0.55
CA ALA A 5 5.75 12.45 1.39
C ALA A 5 4.90 11.58 0.46
N ALA A 6 5.33 10.35 0.20
CA ALA A 6 4.43 9.34 -0.35
C ALA A 6 3.12 9.45 0.45
N ASP A 7 1.97 9.56 -0.23
CA ASP A 7 0.71 9.58 0.49
C ASP A 7 0.67 8.33 1.37
N GLY A 8 0.06 8.38 2.57
CA GLY A 8 0.11 7.24 3.50
C GLY A 8 -0.34 5.90 2.85
N VAL A 9 -1.15 6.00 1.79
CA VAL A 9 -1.58 4.91 0.91
C VAL A 9 -0.43 4.34 0.07
N ASP A 10 0.44 5.16 -0.50
CA ASP A 10 1.61 4.72 -1.27
C ASP A 10 2.63 4.01 -0.38
N LEU A 11 2.86 4.52 0.83
CA LEU A 11 3.71 3.86 1.82
C LEU A 11 3.12 2.50 2.21
N LEU A 12 1.82 2.45 2.46
CA LEU A 12 1.13 1.20 2.77
C LEU A 12 1.24 0.22 1.61
N ALA A 13 1.06 0.68 0.36
CA ALA A 13 1.21 -0.13 -0.84
C ALA A 13 2.62 -0.72 -0.98
N ALA A 14 3.67 0.06 -0.69
CA ALA A 14 5.04 -0.42 -0.68
C ALA A 14 5.27 -1.49 0.41
N LEU A 15 4.68 -1.31 1.60
CA LEU A 15 4.80 -2.26 2.71
C LEU A 15 4.11 -3.60 2.42
N VAL A 16 2.92 -3.61 1.79
CA VAL A 16 2.23 -4.86 1.43
C VAL A 16 2.79 -5.53 0.16
N ALA A 17 3.62 -4.82 -0.62
CA ALA A 17 4.32 -5.40 -1.76
C ALA A 17 5.48 -6.32 -1.33
N ASP A 18 6.06 -6.09 -0.15
CA ASP A 18 7.11 -6.94 0.42
C ASP A 18 6.53 -7.97 1.40
N PRO A 19 6.47 -9.28 1.05
CA PRO A 19 5.88 -10.31 1.91
C PRO A 19 6.70 -10.60 3.18
N LYS A 20 7.94 -10.11 3.26
CA LYS A 20 8.80 -10.23 4.44
C LYS A 20 8.65 -9.07 5.41
N SER A 21 7.82 -8.09 5.08
CA SER A 21 7.62 -6.91 5.89
C SER A 21 6.79 -7.25 7.13
N ARG A 22 7.21 -6.74 8.30
CA ARG A 22 6.45 -6.87 9.55
C ARG A 22 5.01 -6.37 9.45
N ALA A 23 4.76 -5.41 8.56
CA ALA A 23 3.40 -4.92 8.32
C ALA A 23 2.49 -6.02 7.78
N VAL A 24 2.99 -6.85 6.85
CA VAL A 24 2.25 -8.01 6.32
C VAL A 24 1.97 -9.01 7.44
N GLU A 25 2.95 -9.32 8.28
CA GLU A 25 2.74 -10.19 9.44
C GLU A 25 1.67 -9.66 10.40
N VAL A 26 1.65 -8.35 10.66
CA VAL A 26 0.65 -7.71 11.53
C VAL A 26 -0.74 -7.76 10.90
N LEU A 27 -0.86 -7.52 9.60
CA LEU A 27 -2.13 -7.59 8.87
C LEU A 27 -2.72 -9.00 8.92
N GLU A 28 -1.91 -10.02 8.64
CA GLU A 28 -2.33 -11.42 8.70
C GLU A 28 -2.76 -11.81 10.12
N ARG A 29 -2.01 -11.39 11.15
CA ARG A 29 -2.39 -11.59 12.56
C ARG A 29 -3.67 -10.86 12.96
N ALA A 30 -3.99 -9.75 12.30
CA ALA A 30 -5.24 -9.03 12.47
C ALA A 30 -6.41 -9.65 11.66
N GLY A 31 -6.17 -10.73 10.91
CA GLY A 31 -7.16 -11.37 10.04
C GLY A 31 -7.42 -10.59 8.75
N ILE A 32 -6.50 -9.70 8.37
CA ILE A 32 -6.62 -8.89 7.16
C ILE A 32 -5.73 -9.49 6.06
N PRO A 33 -6.30 -10.05 4.99
CA PRO A 33 -5.53 -10.69 3.93
C PRO A 33 -4.71 -9.66 3.14
N ALA A 34 -3.39 -9.70 3.29
CA ALA A 34 -2.47 -8.73 2.68
C ALA A 34 -2.49 -8.79 1.14
N GLY A 35 -2.75 -9.97 0.56
CA GLY A 35 -2.91 -10.14 -0.89
C GLY A 35 -4.09 -9.35 -1.46
N GLU A 36 -5.25 -9.44 -0.82
CA GLU A 36 -6.46 -8.69 -1.18
C GLU A 36 -6.25 -7.17 -0.99
N LEU A 37 -5.64 -6.78 0.14
CA LEU A 37 -5.29 -5.37 0.38
C LEU A 37 -4.39 -4.80 -0.71
N ARG A 38 -3.37 -5.57 -1.15
CA ARG A 38 -2.46 -5.13 -2.21
C ARG A 38 -3.22 -4.88 -3.52
N GLY A 39 -4.17 -5.76 -3.87
CA GLY A 39 -5.04 -5.56 -5.02
C GLY A 39 -5.85 -4.26 -4.94
N ARG A 40 -6.45 -3.98 -3.78
CA ARG A 40 -7.24 -2.76 -3.56
C ARG A 40 -6.38 -1.49 -3.59
N LEU A 41 -5.18 -1.53 -3.04
CA LEU A 41 -4.24 -0.41 -3.02
C LEU A 41 -3.70 -0.10 -4.43
N SER A 42 -3.39 -1.13 -5.23
CA SER A 42 -2.94 -0.96 -6.61
C SER A 42 -4.00 -0.27 -7.50
N GLY A 43 -5.29 -0.47 -7.22
CA GLY A 43 -6.37 0.25 -7.91
C GLY A 43 -6.51 1.71 -7.48
N ARG A 44 -6.11 2.06 -6.25
CA ARG A 44 -6.21 3.43 -5.71
C ARG A 44 -5.00 4.29 -6.10
N THR A 45 -3.80 3.72 -6.17
CA THR A 45 -2.61 4.45 -6.62
C THR A 45 -2.63 4.72 -8.13
N ALA A 46 -3.29 3.87 -8.93
CA ALA A 46 -3.51 4.11 -10.35
C ALA A 46 -4.47 5.28 -10.64
N ASP A 47 -5.39 5.58 -9.72
CA ASP A 47 -6.34 6.70 -9.81
C ASP A 47 -5.71 8.06 -9.43
N GLY A 48 -4.56 8.04 -8.72
CA GLY A 48 -3.84 9.22 -8.26
C GLY A 48 -2.83 9.80 -9.25
N SER A 49 -2.69 9.22 -10.44
CA SER A 49 -1.83 9.77 -11.48
C SER A 49 -2.63 10.74 -12.35
N PRO A 50 -2.20 12.02 -12.52
CA PRO A 50 -2.86 12.89 -13.49
C PRO A 50 -2.68 12.30 -14.90
N PRO A 51 -3.75 12.11 -15.70
CA PRO A 51 -3.57 11.83 -17.11
C PRO A 51 -2.89 13.04 -17.78
N CYS A 52 -2.01 12.74 -18.74
CA CYS A 52 -1.08 13.66 -19.41
C CYS A 52 -1.68 14.97 -19.92
#